data_AF-M0PJP0-F1
#
_entry.id   AF-M0PJP0-F1
#
_cell.length_a   1.000
_cell.length_b   1.000
_cell.length_c   1.000
_cell.angle_alpha   90.00
_cell.angle_beta   90.00
_cell.angle_gamma   90.00
#
_symmetry.space_group_name_H-M   'P 1'
#
loop_
_entity.id
_entity.type
_entity.pdbx_description
1 polymer ?
#
loop_
_entity_poly.entity_id
_entity_poly.type
_entity_poly.pdbx_seq_one_letter_code
_entity_poly.pdbx_strand_id
1 'polypeptide(L)' 'MRAREWAVAAAFGDPAEYDVPVLPTWRVERGDDGDLAFASSDRDEPFITAKRPVRVRR' A
#
# COMPACT_ATOMS: atom_id res chain seq x y z
N MET A 1 -11.89 11.44 -6.25
CA MET A 1 -10.75 10.52 -6.05
C MET A 1 -9.68 11.28 -5.26
N ARG A 2 -9.53 11.04 -3.96
CA ARG A 2 -8.70 11.88 -3.05
C ARG A 2 -7.20 11.53 -3.01
N ALA A 3 -6.79 10.53 -3.80
CA ALA A 3 -5.42 10.05 -3.82
C ALA A 3 -4.37 11.15 -4.07
N ARG A 4 -4.67 12.12 -4.95
CA ARG A 4 -3.76 13.24 -5.23
C ARG A 4 -3.63 14.20 -4.05
N GLU A 5 -4.74 14.53 -3.40
CA GLU A 5 -4.79 15.43 -2.25
C GLU A 5 -3.99 14.85 -1.08
N TRP A 6 -4.16 13.56 -0.80
CA TRP A 6 -3.43 12.86 0.26
C TRP A 6 -1.92 12.78 -0.04
N ALA A 7 -1.54 12.57 -1.30
CA ALA A 7 -0.14 12.57 -1.70
C ALA A 7 0.52 13.96 -1.54
N VAL A 8 -0.25 15.04 -1.75
CA VAL A 8 0.21 16.41 -1.49
C VAL A 8 0.36 16.62 0.02
N ALA A 9 -0.64 16.28 0.83
CA ALA A 9 -0.55 16.42 2.29
C ALA A 9 0.70 15.74 2.86
N ALA A 10 0.98 14.50 2.44
CA ALA A 10 2.17 13.75 2.86
C ALA A 10 3.52 14.36 2.44
N ALA A 11 3.54 15.25 1.45
CA ALA A 11 4.75 15.92 0.99
C ALA A 11 5.06 17.21 1.78
N PHE A 12 4.07 17.79 2.46
CA PHE A 12 4.17 19.11 3.12
C PHE A 12 3.99 19.05 4.65
N GLY A 13 3.58 17.92 5.21
CA GLY A 13 3.44 17.73 6.66
C GLY A 13 2.96 16.32 7.00
N ASP A 14 2.57 16.10 8.25
CA ASP A 14 1.90 14.87 8.64
C ASP A 14 0.47 14.88 8.07
N PRO A 15 0.07 13.88 7.24
CA PRO A 15 -1.29 13.78 6.71
C PRO A 15 -2.39 13.85 7.78
N ALA A 16 -2.12 13.36 8.99
CA ALA A 16 -3.07 13.38 10.09
C ALA A 16 -3.45 14.82 10.52
N GLU A 17 -2.57 15.79 10.32
CA GLU A 17 -2.84 17.22 10.58
C GLU A 17 -3.82 17.84 9.57
N TYR A 18 -4.08 17.15 8.45
CA TYR A 18 -4.97 17.57 7.38
C TYR A 18 -6.24 16.70 7.29
N ASP A 19 -6.61 16.02 8.38
CA ASP A 19 -7.72 15.06 8.44
C ASP A 19 -7.61 13.94 7.39
N VAL A 20 -6.40 13.66 6.88
CA VAL A 20 -6.15 12.53 5.99
C VAL A 20 -6.00 11.28 6.85
N PRO A 21 -6.79 10.21 6.57
CA PRO A 21 -6.66 8.97 7.33
C PRO A 21 -5.24 8.42 7.24
N VAL A 22 -4.71 7.99 8.38
CA VAL A 22 -3.45 7.23 8.42
C VAL A 22 -3.63 5.98 7.57
N LEU A 23 -2.77 5.82 6.56
CA LEU A 23 -2.83 4.66 5.70
C LEU A 23 -2.47 3.41 6.52
N PRO A 24 -3.24 2.32 6.40
CA PRO A 24 -2.86 1.07 7.03
C PRO A 24 -1.52 0.61 6.48
N THR A 25 -0.62 0.19 7.37
CA THR A 25 0.62 -0.46 6.95
C THR A 25 0.30 -1.89 6.53
N TRP A 26 0.63 -2.22 5.29
CA TRP A 26 0.48 -3.58 4.76
C TRP A 26 1.81 -4.26 4.66
N ARG A 27 1.80 -5.56 4.96
CA ARG A 27 2.93 -6.44 4.71
C ARG A 27 2.88 -6.86 3.25
N VAL A 28 4.04 -6.79 2.60
CA VAL A 28 4.20 -7.21 1.20
C VAL A 28 5.04 -8.46 1.17
N GLU A 29 4.47 -9.54 0.68
CA GLU A 29 5.17 -10.80 0.45
C GLU A 29 5.43 -11.00 -1.03
N ARG A 30 6.62 -11.52 -1.35
CA ARG A 30 6.96 -11.97 -2.70
C ARG A 30 7.21 -13.46 -2.66
N GLY A 31 6.47 -14.19 -3.49
CA GLY A 31 6.69 -15.62 -3.70
C GLY A 31 7.88 -15.89 -4.61
N ASP A 32 8.35 -17.13 -4.60
CA ASP A 32 9.51 -17.57 -5.39
C ASP A 32 9.26 -17.46 -6.91
N ASP A 33 8.02 -17.67 -7.35
CA ASP A 33 7.60 -17.54 -8.76
C ASP A 33 7.31 -16.09 -9.18
N GLY A 34 7.62 -15.12 -8.31
CA GLY A 34 7.38 -13.70 -8.54
C GLY A 34 5.95 -13.26 -8.22
N ASP A 35 5.15 -14.11 -7.56
CA ASP A 35 3.85 -13.73 -7.02
C ASP A 35 3.99 -12.57 -6.02
N LEU A 36 2.94 -11.76 -5.91
CA LEU A 36 2.85 -10.66 -4.95
C LEU A 36 1.60 -10.84 -4.10
N ALA A 37 1.75 -10.78 -2.78
CA ALA A 37 0.63 -10.77 -1.86
C ALA A 37 0.71 -9.57 -0.91
N PHE A 38 -0.46 -8.99 -0.63
CA PHE A 38 -0.64 -7.99 0.41
C PHE A 38 -1.43 -8.63 1.55
N ALA A 39 -0.85 -8.56 2.74
CA ALA A 39 -1.47 -9.02 3.97
C ALA A 39 -1.53 -7.87 4.97
N SER A 40 -2.48 -7.96 5.90
CA SER A 40 -2.52 -7.00 6.99
C SER A 40 -1.35 -7.25 7.93
N SER A 41 -0.91 -6.24 8.67
CA SER A 41 0.18 -6.42 9.62
C SER A 41 -0.24 -7.28 10.83
N ASP A 42 -1.54 -7.37 11.10
CA ASP A 42 -2.16 -8.07 12.23
C ASP A 42 -2.76 -9.44 11.86
N ARG A 43 -2.70 -9.84 10.58
CA ARG A 43 -3.27 -11.10 10.09
C ARG A 43 -2.39 -11.75 9.04
N ASP A 44 -2.23 -13.06 9.15
CA ASP A 44 -1.39 -13.81 8.23
C ASP A 44 -2.05 -14.03 6.86
N GLU A 45 -3.39 -14.00 6.80
CA GLU A 45 -4.11 -14.28 5.56
C GLU A 45 -4.06 -13.08 4.59
N PRO A 46 -3.52 -13.27 3.37
CA PRO A 46 -3.45 -12.21 2.37
C PRO A 46 -4.83 -11.88 1.81
N PHE A 47 -5.10 -10.59 1.62
CA PHE A 47 -6.40 -10.11 1.12
C PHE A 47 -6.34 -9.65 -0.34
N ILE A 48 -5.14 -9.36 -0.87
CA ILE A 48 -4.91 -9.13 -2.30
C ILE A 48 -3.72 -9.98 -2.72
N THR A 49 -3.90 -10.76 -3.78
CA THR A 49 -2.84 -11.59 -4.37
C THR A 49 -2.78 -11.38 -5.87
N ALA A 50 -1.57 -11.31 -6.43
CA ALA A 50 -1.32 -11.23 -7.86
C ALA A 50 -0.31 -12.31 -8.24
N LYS A 51 -0.74 -13.27 -9.08
CA LYS A 51 0.13 -14.38 -9.50
C LYS A 51 1.21 -13.98 -10.52
N ARG A 52 0.94 -12.96 -11.32
CA ARG A 52 1.83 -12.50 -12.40
C ARG A 52 1.92 -10.98 -12.41
N PRO A 53 2.47 -10.36 -11.35
CA PRO A 53 2.57 -8.92 -11.26
C PRO A 53 3.57 -8.37 -12.29
N VAL A 54 3.24 -7.23 -12.89
CA VAL A 54 4.14 -6.54 -13.83
C VAL A 54 4.76 -5.36 -13.13
N ARG A 55 6.10 -5.24 -13.19
CA ARG A 55 6.82 -4.11 -12.63
C ARG A 55 6.67 -2.89 -13.54
N VAL A 56 5.88 -1.92 -13.11
CA VAL A 56 5.83 -0.61 -13.76
C VAL A 56 7.04 0.20 -13.27
N ARG A 57 7.89 0.64 -14.20
CA ARG A 57 8.93 1.65 -13.90
C ARG A 57 8.26 3.02 -13.98
N ARG A 58 8.42 3.82 -12.92
CA ARG A 58 7.94 5.19 -12.85
C ARG A 58 9.11 6.15 -13.00
#